data_AF-A0A0A2MA91-F1
#
_entry.id   AF-A0A0A2MA91-F1
#
_cell.length_a   1.000
_cell.length_b   1.000
_cell.length_c   1.000
_cell.angle_alpha   90.00
_cell.angle_beta   90.00
_cell.angle_gamma   90.00
#
_symmetry.space_group_name_H-M   'P 1'
#
loop_
_entity.id
_entity.type
_entity.pdbx_description
1 polymer ?
#
loop_
_entity_poly.entity_id
_entity_poly.type
_entity_poly.pdbx_seq_one_letter_code
_entity_poly.pdbx_strand_id
1 'polypeptide(L)'
;MKNILILAVVAADIFKENPSLDLYFETSDGEAFYKLQDAKNHAKGLKDTMVKPVERAEQKEAAPAKQKFEEVVAQIEAATTLEDLEAFKADTRKGVIAALDKKTAELTKPAE
;
A
#
# COMPACT_ATOMS: atom_id res chain seq x y z
N MET A 1 -7.11 -34.60 18.98
CA MET A 1 -8.35 -34.33 18.20
C MET A 1 -8.39 -32.84 17.92
N LYS A 2 -8.71 -32.43 16.70
CA LYS A 2 -8.63 -31.05 16.20
C LYS A 2 -9.53 -30.14 17.03
N ASN A 3 -8.95 -29.14 17.70
CA ASN A 3 -9.69 -27.99 18.23
C ASN A 3 -10.16 -27.16 17.04
N ILE A 4 -11.41 -27.38 16.61
CA ILE A 4 -12.11 -26.49 15.70
C ILE A 4 -12.69 -25.39 16.60
N LEU A 5 -12.01 -24.26 16.65
CA LEU A 5 -12.54 -23.04 17.26
C LEU A 5 -13.65 -22.51 16.32
N ILE A 6 -14.91 -22.83 16.61
CA ILE A 6 -16.06 -22.14 16.02
C ILE A 6 -16.27 -20.88 16.87
N LEU A 7 -15.68 -19.76 16.45
CA LEU A 7 -15.97 -18.44 16.99
C LEU A 7 -17.20 -17.88 16.27
N ALA A 8 -18.37 -18.39 16.65
CA ALA A 8 -19.61 -17.63 16.50
C ALA A 8 -19.70 -16.69 17.69
N VAL A 9 -19.70 -15.37 17.46
CA VAL A 9 -20.42 -14.32 18.22
C VAL A 9 -19.95 -12.94 17.72
N VAL A 10 -20.90 -12.24 17.10
CA VAL A 10 -21.10 -10.78 17.19
C VAL A 10 -19.87 -9.92 16.96
N ALA A 11 -19.62 -9.49 15.71
CA ALA A 11 -18.96 -8.22 15.31
C ALA A 11 -17.95 -7.62 16.30
N ALA A 12 -17.14 -8.46 16.94
CA ALA A 12 -16.17 -8.11 17.93
C ALA A 12 -14.91 -7.93 17.12
N ASP A 13 -14.78 -6.72 16.59
CA ASP A 13 -13.58 -6.08 16.09
C ASP A 13 -12.39 -7.05 16.04
N ILE A 14 -12.30 -7.88 14.99
CA ILE A 14 -11.31 -8.95 14.88
C ILE A 14 -9.89 -8.39 15.03
N PHE A 15 -9.74 -7.12 14.68
CA PHE A 15 -8.55 -6.29 14.87
C PHE A 15 -8.19 -5.99 16.33
N LYS A 16 -9.15 -5.91 17.27
CA LYS A 16 -8.89 -5.78 18.71
C LYS A 16 -8.33 -7.06 19.30
N GLU A 17 -8.89 -8.21 18.92
CA GLU A 17 -8.42 -9.52 19.37
C GLU A 17 -7.08 -9.90 18.71
N ASN A 18 -6.85 -9.43 17.49
CA ASN A 18 -5.63 -9.69 16.72
C ASN A 18 -4.98 -8.36 16.32
N PRO A 19 -4.24 -7.69 17.22
CA PRO A 19 -3.64 -6.38 16.97
C PRO A 19 -2.62 -6.37 15.81
N SER A 20 -2.05 -7.52 15.46
CA SER A 20 -1.14 -7.69 14.31
C SER A 20 -1.84 -8.00 12.99
N LEU A 21 -3.18 -8.08 12.99
CA LEU A 21 -3.95 -8.40 11.79
C LEU A 21 -4.24 -7.12 11.01
N ASP A 22 -3.79 -7.06 9.76
CA ASP A 22 -4.01 -5.92 8.86
C ASP A 22 -5.24 -6.09 7.96
N LEU A 23 -5.59 -7.33 7.64
CA LEU A 23 -6.61 -7.70 6.68
C LEU A 23 -7.22 -9.06 7.05
N TYR A 24 -8.54 -9.16 6.94
CA TYR A 24 -9.27 -10.43 6.93
C TYR A 24 -10.28 -10.47 5.78
N PHE A 25 -10.83 -11.65 5.52
CA PHE A 25 -11.81 -11.89 4.48
C PHE A 25 -13.10 -12.41 5.10
N GLU A 26 -14.20 -11.71 4.86
CA GLU A 26 -15.53 -12.05 5.36
C GLU A 26 -16.35 -12.70 4.25
N THR A 27 -16.97 -13.84 4.52
CA THR A 27 -17.90 -14.49 3.60
C THR A 27 -19.34 -14.03 3.85
N SER A 28 -20.24 -14.29 2.90
CA SER A 28 -21.65 -13.85 2.94
C SER A 28 -22.46 -14.40 4.13
N ASP A 29 -21.98 -15.46 4.77
CA ASP A 29 -22.54 -16.06 5.99
C ASP A 29 -22.01 -15.43 7.28
N GLY A 30 -21.10 -14.45 7.18
CA GLY A 30 -20.49 -13.75 8.31
C GLY A 30 -19.28 -14.46 8.91
N GLU A 31 -18.76 -15.52 8.28
CA GLU A 31 -17.49 -16.12 8.71
C GLU A 31 -16.28 -15.30 8.25
N ALA A 32 -15.27 -15.20 9.12
CA ALA A 32 -14.05 -14.44 8.86
C ALA A 32 -12.82 -15.35 8.74
N PHE A 33 -11.99 -15.09 7.73
CA PHE A 33 -10.80 -15.88 7.41
C PHE A 33 -9.59 -14.97 7.23
N TYR A 34 -8.43 -15.44 7.68
CA TYR A 34 -7.16 -14.71 7.48
C TYR A 34 -6.56 -14.88 6.08
N LYS A 35 -7.02 -15.88 5.31
CA LYS A 35 -6.55 -16.18 3.96
C LYS A 35 -7.70 -16.15 2.97
N LEU A 36 -7.50 -15.45 1.85
CA LEU A 36 -8.49 -15.39 0.77
C LEU A 36 -8.85 -16.77 0.23
N GLN A 37 -7.88 -17.68 0.14
CA GLN A 37 -8.11 -19.02 -0.39
C GLN A 37 -9.05 -19.84 0.49
N ASP A 38 -8.94 -19.69 1.80
CA ASP A 38 -9.79 -20.39 2.78
C ASP A 38 -11.21 -19.83 2.71
N ALA A 39 -11.36 -18.49 2.69
CA ALA A 39 -12.63 -17.82 2.47
C ALA A 39 -13.31 -18.24 1.15
N LYS A 40 -12.55 -18.29 0.05
CA LYS A 40 -13.07 -18.73 -1.25
C LYS A 40 -13.49 -20.19 -1.25
N ASN A 41 -12.75 -21.05 -0.56
CA ASN A 41 -13.11 -22.47 -0.46
C ASN A 41 -14.38 -22.66 0.35
N HIS A 42 -14.56 -21.87 1.41
CA HIS A 42 -15.77 -21.85 2.21
C HIS A 42 -16.97 -21.30 1.42
N ALA A 43 -16.79 -20.15 0.77
CA ALA A 43 -17.83 -19.47 0.01
C ALA A 43 -18.38 -20.31 -1.17
N LYS A 44 -17.60 -21.26 -1.72
CA LYS A 44 -18.07 -22.18 -2.78
C LYS A 44 -19.29 -23.02 -2.37
N GLY A 45 -19.45 -23.30 -1.08
CA GLY A 45 -20.59 -24.05 -0.55
C GLY A 45 -21.82 -23.20 -0.26
N LEU A 46 -21.70 -21.87 -0.34
CA LEU A 46 -22.75 -20.92 0.00
C LEU A 46 -23.58 -20.54 -1.24
N LYS A 47 -24.83 -20.13 -1.01
CA LYS A 47 -25.68 -19.57 -2.09
C LYS A 47 -25.08 -18.29 -2.66
N ASP A 48 -24.47 -17.49 -1.80
CA ASP A 48 -23.72 -16.30 -2.18
C ASP A 48 -22.23 -16.56 -1.95
N THR A 49 -21.49 -16.65 -3.05
CA THR A 49 -20.06 -16.94 -3.05
C THR A 49 -19.19 -15.69 -2.83
N MET A 50 -19.82 -14.55 -2.50
CA MET A 50 -19.13 -13.30 -2.26
C MET A 50 -18.19 -13.39 -1.06
N VAL A 51 -16.97 -12.90 -1.27
CA VAL A 51 -15.95 -12.73 -0.24
C VAL A 51 -15.57 -11.26 -0.20
N LYS A 52 -15.77 -10.62 0.95
CA LYS A 52 -15.46 -9.21 1.17
C LYS A 52 -14.14 -9.09 1.94
N PRO A 53 -13.12 -8.42 1.38
CA PRO A 53 -11.93 -8.06 2.15
C PRO A 53 -12.29 -6.94 3.14
N VAL A 54 -11.88 -7.08 4.39
CA VAL A 54 -12.00 -6.07 5.43
C VAL A 54 -10.59 -5.77 5.94
N GLU A 55 -10.11 -4.57 5.63
CA GLU A 55 -8.82 -4.06 6.09
C GLU A 55 -9.00 -3.25 7.38
N ARG A 56 -7.98 -3.30 8.24
CA ARG A 56 -7.91 -2.46 9.44
C ARG A 56 -7.90 -0.99 8.99
N ALA A 57 -8.88 -0.22 9.45
CA ALA A 57 -9.00 1.20 9.13
C ALA A 57 -7.98 2.09 9.87
N GLU A 58 -7.06 1.52 10.67
CA GLU A 58 -5.89 2.25 11.15
C GLU A 58 -5.02 2.56 9.95
N GLN A 59 -5.20 3.78 9.43
CA GLN A 59 -4.23 4.57 8.71
C GLN A 59 -3.06 3.74 8.18
N LYS A 60 -3.31 2.96 7.12
CA LYS A 60 -2.27 2.78 6.12
C LYS A 60 -1.91 4.20 5.71
N GLU A 61 -0.85 4.75 6.31
CA GLU A 61 0.00 5.69 5.59
C GLU A 61 0.12 5.08 4.21
N ALA A 62 -0.49 5.76 3.24
CA ALA A 62 -0.40 5.39 1.85
C ALA A 62 1.10 5.22 1.61
N ALA A 63 1.58 3.97 1.48
CA ALA A 63 2.91 3.72 1.00
C ALA A 63 3.06 4.63 -0.22
N PRO A 64 4.00 5.59 -0.22
CA PRO A 64 4.02 6.64 -1.23
C PRO A 64 3.95 5.92 -2.55
N ALA A 65 2.86 6.15 -3.30
CA ALA A 65 2.62 5.48 -4.56
C ALA A 65 3.94 5.58 -5.31
N LYS A 66 4.60 4.45 -5.58
CA LYS A 66 5.95 4.45 -6.15
C LYS A 66 5.85 5.21 -7.46
N GLN A 67 6.24 6.48 -7.45
CA GLN A 67 6.11 7.35 -8.61
C GLN A 67 6.92 6.69 -9.72
N LYS A 68 6.31 6.56 -10.89
CA LYS A 68 6.99 5.93 -12.03
C LYS A 68 8.26 6.72 -12.30
N PHE A 69 9.30 6.00 -12.72
CA PHE A 69 10.59 6.60 -13.01
C PHE A 69 10.47 7.82 -13.93
N GLU A 70 9.65 7.69 -14.99
CA GLU A 70 9.38 8.74 -15.97
C GLU A 70 8.73 9.98 -15.35
N GLU A 71 7.77 9.79 -14.43
CA GLU A 71 7.07 10.89 -13.75
C GLU A 71 8.01 11.66 -12.82
N VAL A 72 8.96 10.96 -12.18
CA VAL A 72 9.94 11.59 -11.29
C VAL A 72 10.98 12.38 -12.08
N VAL A 73 11.48 11.82 -13.18
CA VAL A 73 12.40 12.54 -14.07
C VAL A 73 11.74 13.79 -14.65
N ALA A 74 10.47 13.70 -15.08
CA ALA A 74 9.73 14.86 -15.59
C ALA A 74 9.57 15.98 -14.54
N GLN A 75 9.30 15.62 -13.27
CA GLN A 75 9.23 16.60 -12.17
C GLN A 75 10.57 17.28 -11.91
N ILE A 76 11.67 16.53 -11.98
CA ILE A 76 13.03 17.06 -11.84
C ILE A 76 13.36 18.01 -13.00
N GLU A 77 13.03 17.65 -14.22
CA GLU A 77 13.28 18.52 -15.38
C GLU A 77 12.44 19.80 -15.35
N ALA A 78 11.22 19.72 -14.83
CA ALA A 78 10.32 20.85 -14.64
C ALA A 78 10.69 21.74 -13.42
N ALA A 79 11.53 21.26 -12.51
CA ALA A 79 11.93 22.02 -11.33
C ALA A 79 12.65 23.32 -11.74
N THR A 80 12.22 24.44 -11.16
CA THR A 80 12.81 25.75 -11.43
C THR A 80 13.75 26.22 -10.32
N THR A 81 13.66 25.60 -9.14
CA THR A 81 14.45 25.97 -7.96
C THR A 81 15.22 24.77 -7.43
N LEU A 82 16.26 25.04 -6.62
CA LEU A 82 17.01 23.98 -5.94
C LEU A 82 16.20 23.33 -4.80
N GLU A 83 15.22 24.05 -4.25
CA GLU A 83 14.31 23.57 -3.20
C GLU A 83 13.40 22.45 -3.73
N ASP A 84 12.88 22.62 -4.94
CA ASP A 84 12.07 21.59 -5.64
C ASP A 84 12.87 20.29 -5.85
N LEU A 85 14.19 20.40 -6.04
CA LEU A 85 15.08 19.26 -6.24
C LEU A 85 15.40 18.52 -4.94
N GLU A 86 15.28 19.16 -3.77
CA GLU A 86 15.59 18.51 -2.49
C GLU A 86 14.67 17.33 -2.18
N ALA A 87 13.41 17.42 -2.62
CA ALA A 87 12.43 16.34 -2.48
C ALA A 87 12.88 15.04 -3.15
N PHE A 88 13.77 15.11 -4.15
CA PHE A 88 14.24 13.96 -4.90
C PHE A 88 15.65 13.49 -4.50
N LYS A 89 16.37 14.22 -3.64
CA LYS A 89 17.73 13.82 -3.17
C LYS A 89 17.74 12.50 -2.39
N ALA A 90 16.61 12.13 -1.79
CA ALA A 90 16.45 10.86 -1.09
C ALA A 90 16.25 9.66 -2.05
N ASP A 91 16.07 9.91 -3.35
CA ASP A 91 15.89 8.86 -4.35
C ASP A 91 17.21 8.15 -4.67
N THR A 92 17.18 6.81 -4.68
CA THR A 92 18.37 5.96 -4.89
C THR A 92 18.47 5.43 -6.33
N ARG A 93 17.52 5.76 -7.20
CA ARG A 93 17.49 5.29 -8.59
C ARG A 93 18.55 6.04 -9.41
N LYS A 94 19.48 5.30 -10.02
CA LYS A 94 20.60 5.86 -10.82
C LYS A 94 20.16 6.90 -11.86
N GLY A 95 19.06 6.67 -12.57
CA GLY A 95 18.57 7.61 -13.58
C GLY A 95 17.97 8.89 -12.98
N VAL A 96 17.40 8.83 -11.78
CA VAL A 96 16.85 9.99 -11.07
C VAL A 96 17.98 10.85 -10.53
N ILE A 97 19.01 10.23 -9.97
CA ILE A 97 20.24 10.91 -9.51
C ILE A 97 20.90 11.64 -10.69
N ALA A 98 21.04 10.99 -11.85
CA ALA A 98 21.62 11.63 -13.03
C ALA A 98 20.79 12.85 -13.52
N ALA A 99 19.46 12.77 -13.46
CA ALA A 99 18.59 13.90 -13.80
C ALA A 99 18.72 15.04 -12.77
N LEU A 100 18.79 14.72 -11.48
CA LEU A 100 19.01 15.70 -10.40
C LEU A 100 20.33 16.44 -10.56
N ASP A 101 21.42 15.71 -10.78
CA ASP A 101 22.75 16.30 -10.95
C ASP A 101 22.78 17.24 -12.16
N LYS A 102 22.20 16.80 -13.28
CA LYS A 102 22.08 17.61 -14.50
C LYS A 102 21.31 18.90 -14.24
N LYS A 103 20.12 18.80 -13.63
CA LYS A 103 19.27 19.97 -13.39
C LYS A 103 19.87 20.93 -12.36
N THR A 104 20.50 20.39 -11.32
CA THR A 104 21.23 21.18 -10.31
C THR A 104 22.37 21.96 -10.97
N ALA A 105 23.13 21.33 -11.86
CA ALA A 105 24.19 22.00 -12.60
C ALA A 105 23.65 23.09 -13.55
N GLU A 106 22.50 22.89 -14.18
CA GLU A 106 21.83 23.91 -15.01
C GLU A 106 21.40 25.13 -14.17
N LEU A 107 20.80 24.91 -13.00
CA LEU A 107 20.31 25.99 -12.12
C LEU A 107 21.42 26.72 -11.37
N THR A 108 22.57 26.08 -11.16
CA THR A 108 23.73 26.69 -10.47
C THR A 108 24.72 27.33 -11.45
N LYS A 109 24.54 27.17 -12.75
CA LYS A 109 25.41 27.79 -13.74
C LYS A 109 25.13 29.31 -13.74
N PRO A 110 26.13 30.16 -13.43
CA PRO A 110 25.93 31.60 -13.54
C PRO A 110 25.61 31.93 -15.00
N ALA A 111 24.52 32.67 -15.22
CA ALA A 111 24.23 33.25 -16.53
C ALA A 111 25.42 34.13 -16.91
N GLU A 112 26.19 33.68 -17.90
CA GLU A 112 27.33 34.40 -18.47
C GLU A 112 26.85 35.57 -19.33
#